data_AF-A0A2S1XNQ8-F1
#
_entry.id   AF-A0A2S1XNQ8-F1
#
_cell.length_a   1.000
_cell.length_b   1.000
_cell.length_c   1.000
_cell.angle_alpha   90.00
_cell.angle_beta   90.00
_cell.angle_gamma   90.00
#
_symmetry.space_group_name_H-M   'P 1'
#
loop_
_entity.id
_entity.type
_entity.pdbx_description
1 polymer ?
#
loop_
_entity_poly.entity_id
_entity_poly.type
_entity_poly.pdbx_seq_one_letter_code
_entity_poly.pdbx_strand_id
1 'polypeptide(L)'
;MPPSAVPTSAAPPPVAAPAVQADPPIRAFDLDAWAGDDYPARKQHLEQRIAESQGRARVEALLAMARFTLARALPEEGRAALDAAESLTPGPDQRYELRLLRDAFRALDGTADPDDSQFVRAQPSPAAADHHVWRSATLAPSRWTAAKSSLPIALKRLLTYPADLRGRLLTLLAESAGEAADGASLNLIVLEMITLDGIGATDGRLDFFRGRLAELHNETAEALTHYKRAAALPNLYGHRAQVRSIELRLASGALDDPGAIAELESLRYAWRGGDVETDALAALGAAYTRAGRIDAALDIFGLLGRRFGATARGRAALTTGRGLLDAVIGHLETTPGSALDALSLQVRYGRTVALTDDDAGTQQRRLARLLARGGFTLEAARLLHTVAETARGAERAAVGLELARVLLDAGRGAEALAVLDHTAGPAPDAAADPRTARRRALLRAEAFVTEGEAMRAFDTLRGLTGPEAARIRADSLFRAGEWAAARAAYAELLGGPASGPGAPLPDDIAFHALAAFRAGDDAAVAAAAERHGKALAGTRWAGLLDALAVPPDPAGKPLSSATVSGQLAAADALAGMVRRWKTP
;
A
#
# COMPACT_ATOMS: atom_id res chain seq x y z
N MET A 1 36.05 64.91 -33.45
CA MET A 1 35.53 64.48 -32.15
C MET A 1 35.00 63.06 -32.26
N PRO A 2 35.69 62.05 -31.72
CA PRO A 2 35.10 60.76 -31.40
C PRO A 2 34.75 60.68 -29.89
N PRO A 3 33.75 59.87 -29.50
CA PRO A 3 33.22 59.83 -28.14
C PRO A 3 34.08 58.99 -27.18
N SER A 4 34.18 59.48 -25.95
CA SER A 4 34.90 58.89 -24.83
C SER A 4 34.27 57.58 -24.34
N ALA A 5 35.12 56.60 -24.05
CA ALA A 5 34.77 55.30 -23.50
C ALA A 5 34.25 55.40 -22.05
N VAL A 6 33.19 54.62 -21.77
CA VAL A 6 32.59 54.42 -20.44
C VAL A 6 33.44 53.40 -19.66
N PRO A 7 33.72 53.60 -18.35
CA PRO A 7 34.46 52.61 -17.58
C PRO A 7 33.55 51.47 -17.10
N THR A 8 34.07 50.24 -17.22
CA THR A 8 33.45 48.99 -16.77
C THR A 8 33.45 48.93 -15.23
N SER A 9 32.26 48.85 -14.62
CA SER A 9 32.11 48.62 -13.18
C SER A 9 32.50 47.19 -12.81
N ALA A 10 33.45 47.03 -11.90
CA ALA A 10 33.83 45.74 -11.32
C ALA A 10 32.67 45.17 -10.48
N ALA A 11 32.43 43.85 -10.61
CA ALA A 11 31.47 43.12 -9.79
C ALA A 11 31.95 43.02 -8.33
N PRO A 12 31.03 43.07 -7.33
CA PRO A 12 31.41 42.89 -5.93
C PRO A 12 31.86 41.44 -5.67
N PRO A 13 32.75 41.20 -4.69
CA PRO A 13 33.17 39.84 -4.35
C PRO A 13 31.98 39.03 -3.81
N PRO A 14 31.98 37.69 -4.00
CA PRO A 14 30.93 36.84 -3.47
C PRO A 14 30.89 36.95 -1.94
N VAL A 15 29.71 37.22 -1.40
CA VAL A 15 29.44 37.18 0.05
C VAL A 15 29.76 35.77 0.52
N ALA A 16 30.76 35.63 1.38
CA ALA A 16 31.07 34.37 2.03
C ALA A 16 29.81 33.87 2.73
N ALA A 17 29.38 32.64 2.41
CA ALA A 17 28.31 31.99 3.13
C ALA A 17 28.64 32.02 4.63
N PRO A 18 27.68 32.37 5.52
CA PRO A 18 27.95 32.44 6.94
C PRO A 18 28.48 31.08 7.40
N ALA A 19 29.63 31.08 8.06
CA ALA A 19 30.18 29.89 8.69
C ALA A 19 29.10 29.27 9.56
N VAL A 20 28.75 28.01 9.32
CA VAL A 20 27.85 27.25 10.17
C VAL A 20 28.49 27.21 11.55
N GLN A 21 28.02 28.05 12.48
CA GLN A 21 28.44 27.98 13.88
C GLN A 21 28.09 26.58 14.37
N ALA A 22 29.12 25.82 14.75
CA ALA A 22 28.93 24.52 15.37
C ALA A 22 28.13 24.71 16.66
N ASP A 23 27.09 23.89 16.84
CA ASP A 23 26.29 23.89 18.06
C ASP A 23 27.21 23.63 19.29
N PRO A 24 26.97 24.30 20.44
CA PRO A 24 27.79 24.12 21.63
C PRO A 24 27.69 22.68 22.17
N PRO A 25 28.66 22.20 22.97
CA PRO A 25 28.59 20.88 23.56
C PRO A 25 27.41 20.76 24.54
N ILE A 26 26.72 19.63 24.50
CA ILE A 26 25.59 19.31 25.39
C ILE A 26 26.13 19.17 26.82
N ARG A 27 25.62 20.01 27.73
CA ARG A 27 25.99 19.98 29.15
C ARG A 27 25.26 18.86 29.90
N ALA A 28 25.82 18.43 31.02
CA ALA A 28 25.15 17.52 31.93
C ALA A 28 23.85 18.14 32.46
N PHE A 29 22.83 17.32 32.61
CA PHE A 29 21.55 17.71 33.19
C PHE A 29 21.62 17.44 34.69
N ASP A 30 21.46 18.47 35.51
CA ASP A 30 21.43 18.35 36.97
C ASP A 30 20.02 17.93 37.47
N LEU A 31 19.56 16.76 37.00
CA LEU A 31 18.16 16.33 37.12
C LEU A 31 17.72 16.11 38.57
N ASP A 32 18.60 15.59 39.42
CA ASP A 32 18.32 15.40 40.85
C ASP A 32 18.07 16.74 41.55
N ALA A 33 18.92 17.74 41.29
CA ALA A 33 18.73 19.08 41.85
C ALA A 33 17.46 19.77 41.29
N TRP A 34 17.10 19.48 40.04
CA TRP A 34 15.87 19.99 39.46
C TRP A 34 14.62 19.35 40.02
N ALA A 35 14.61 18.03 40.25
CA ALA A 35 13.48 17.32 40.84
C ALA A 35 13.13 17.86 42.23
N GLY A 36 14.13 17.92 43.12
CA GLY A 36 13.96 18.32 44.53
C GLY A 36 13.03 17.39 45.33
N ASP A 37 13.01 17.56 46.65
CA ASP A 37 12.27 16.67 47.54
C ASP A 37 10.79 17.09 47.72
N ASP A 38 10.50 18.40 47.74
CA ASP A 38 9.14 18.94 47.92
C ASP A 38 8.55 19.39 46.58
N TYR A 39 7.82 18.47 45.94
CA TYR A 39 7.17 18.72 44.64
C TYR A 39 6.20 19.92 44.66
N PRO A 40 5.20 19.99 45.57
CA PRO A 40 4.27 21.12 45.59
C PRO A 40 4.95 22.48 45.78
N ALA A 41 5.86 22.59 46.76
CA ALA A 41 6.53 23.86 47.04
C ALA A 41 7.44 24.28 45.88
N ARG A 42 8.16 23.33 45.27
CA ARG A 42 9.04 23.61 44.12
C ARG A 42 8.24 24.09 42.91
N LYS A 43 7.11 23.43 42.61
CA LYS A 43 6.21 23.82 41.51
C LYS A 43 5.66 25.23 41.73
N GLN A 44 5.10 25.50 42.90
CA GLN A 44 4.54 26.82 43.24
C GLN A 44 5.59 27.93 43.12
N HIS A 45 6.82 27.69 43.60
CA HIS A 45 7.91 28.65 43.50
C HIS A 45 8.27 28.96 42.03
N LEU A 46 8.32 27.94 41.16
CA LEU A 46 8.61 28.15 39.73
C LEU A 46 7.47 28.89 39.02
N GLU A 47 6.21 28.58 39.35
CA GLU A 47 5.04 29.31 38.83
C GLU A 47 5.07 30.79 39.24
N GLN A 48 5.36 31.08 40.50
CA GLN A 48 5.51 32.45 41.00
C GLN A 48 6.63 33.19 40.28
N ARG A 49 7.80 32.56 40.09
CA ARG A 49 8.91 33.15 39.33
C ARG A 49 8.54 33.45 37.88
N ILE A 50 7.74 32.62 37.23
CA ILE A 50 7.24 32.88 35.86
C ILE A 50 6.31 34.10 35.87
N ALA A 51 5.44 34.24 36.87
CA ALA A 51 4.51 35.36 36.99
C ALA A 51 5.22 36.71 37.24
N GLU A 52 6.29 36.70 38.04
CA GLU A 52 7.05 37.89 38.43
C GLU A 52 8.10 38.34 37.39
N SER A 53 8.39 37.51 36.38
CA SER A 53 9.45 37.77 35.40
C SER A 53 8.91 38.27 34.05
N GLN A 54 9.77 39.00 33.32
CA GLN A 54 9.47 39.53 31.99
C GLN A 54 10.64 39.31 31.01
N GLY A 55 10.33 39.37 29.71
CA GLY A 55 11.32 39.25 28.62
C GLY A 55 12.23 38.05 28.78
N ARG A 56 13.55 38.28 28.70
CA ARG A 56 14.58 37.24 28.81
C ARG A 56 14.51 36.45 30.12
N ALA A 57 14.20 37.11 31.25
CA ALA A 57 14.10 36.47 32.55
C ALA A 57 12.88 35.52 32.64
N ARG A 58 11.81 35.84 31.91
CA ARG A 58 10.63 34.97 31.83
C ARG A 58 10.89 33.71 31.02
N VAL A 59 11.64 33.82 29.93
CA VAL A 59 12.13 32.66 29.18
C VAL A 59 12.96 31.75 30.09
N GLU A 60 13.89 32.30 30.87
CA GLU A 60 14.67 31.50 31.84
C GLU A 60 13.80 30.79 32.88
N ALA A 61 12.79 31.47 33.41
CA ALA A 61 11.85 30.88 34.37
C ALA A 61 11.04 29.73 33.75
N LEU A 62 10.63 29.86 32.48
CA LEU A 62 9.94 28.80 31.75
C LEU A 62 10.86 27.62 31.43
N LEU A 63 12.11 27.86 31.04
CA LEU A 63 13.11 26.80 30.87
C LEU A 63 13.40 26.10 32.22
N ALA A 64 13.38 26.82 33.34
CA ALA A 64 13.51 26.22 34.67
C ALA A 64 12.33 25.30 35.00
N MET A 65 11.10 25.71 34.66
CA MET A 65 9.91 24.85 34.76
C MET A 65 10.03 23.62 33.86
N ALA A 66 10.53 23.76 32.65
CA ALA A 66 10.78 22.64 31.73
C ALA A 66 11.81 21.63 32.30
N ARG A 67 12.90 22.10 32.94
CA ARG A 67 13.87 21.20 33.59
C ARG A 67 13.27 20.46 34.79
N PHE A 68 12.51 21.16 35.64
CA PHE A 68 11.80 20.55 36.76
C PHE A 68 10.81 19.47 36.32
N THR A 69 9.96 19.80 35.35
CA THR A 69 8.95 18.88 34.81
C THR A 69 9.60 17.69 34.10
N LEU A 70 10.71 17.88 33.38
CA LEU A 70 11.50 16.80 32.80
C LEU A 70 12.01 15.84 33.89
N ALA A 71 12.63 16.39 34.94
CA ALA A 71 13.17 15.61 36.06
C ALA A 71 12.09 14.81 36.80
N ARG A 72 10.84 15.30 36.82
CA ARG A 72 9.67 14.64 37.43
C ARG A 72 8.85 13.80 36.44
N ALA A 73 9.31 13.64 35.19
CA ALA A 73 8.61 12.92 34.13
C ALA A 73 7.17 13.43 33.86
N LEU A 74 6.99 14.75 33.87
CA LEU A 74 5.73 15.47 33.58
C LEU A 74 5.79 16.11 32.17
N PRO A 75 5.57 15.35 31.08
CA PRO A 75 5.87 15.80 29.73
C PRO A 75 4.94 16.91 29.23
N GLU A 76 3.66 16.90 29.60
CA GLU A 76 2.68 17.87 29.08
C GLU A 76 2.91 19.27 29.65
N GLU A 77 3.14 19.38 30.96
CA GLU A 77 3.48 20.65 31.61
C GLU A 77 4.82 21.20 31.12
N GLY A 78 5.80 20.31 30.89
CA GLY A 78 7.09 20.69 30.35
C GLY A 78 6.99 21.25 28.93
N ARG A 79 6.21 20.61 28.06
CA ARG A 79 5.95 21.10 26.70
C ARG A 79 5.23 22.43 26.69
N ALA A 80 4.19 22.57 27.50
CA ALA A 80 3.48 23.84 27.64
C ALA A 80 4.42 24.98 28.06
N ALA A 81 5.36 24.71 28.98
CA ALA A 81 6.39 25.68 29.36
C ALA A 81 7.36 26.01 28.20
N LEU A 82 7.78 25.02 27.42
CA LEU A 82 8.65 25.23 26.25
C LEU A 82 7.96 26.01 25.13
N ASP A 83 6.70 25.73 24.84
CA ASP A 83 5.91 26.44 23.83
C ASP A 83 5.68 27.90 24.26
N ALA A 84 5.38 28.12 25.54
CA ALA A 84 5.31 29.45 26.12
C ALA A 84 6.66 30.18 26.00
N ALA A 85 7.78 29.51 26.26
CA ALA A 85 9.11 30.11 26.15
C ALA A 85 9.45 30.51 24.71
N GLU A 86 9.08 29.69 23.72
CA GLU A 86 9.33 29.95 22.30
C GLU A 86 8.58 31.19 21.81
N SER A 87 7.34 31.38 22.25
CA SER A 87 6.51 32.55 21.88
C SER A 87 7.10 33.90 22.31
N LEU A 88 8.02 33.91 23.28
CA LEU A 88 8.69 35.11 23.79
C LEU A 88 9.96 35.48 23.01
N THR A 89 10.22 34.84 21.87
CA THR A 89 11.39 35.11 20.99
C THR A 89 12.72 35.03 21.75
N PRO A 90 13.10 33.84 22.25
CA PRO A 90 14.30 33.63 23.06
C PRO A 90 15.60 34.06 22.36
N GLY A 91 16.64 34.39 23.12
CA GLY A 91 17.99 34.66 22.60
C GLY A 91 18.65 33.41 22.01
N PRO A 92 19.77 33.52 21.26
CA PRO A 92 20.41 32.38 20.59
C PRO A 92 20.80 31.22 21.52
N ASP A 93 21.29 31.54 22.71
CA ASP A 93 21.65 30.57 23.75
C ASP A 93 20.43 29.86 24.35
N GLN A 94 19.39 30.63 24.67
CA GLN A 94 18.11 30.11 25.16
C GLN A 94 17.40 29.24 24.12
N ARG A 95 17.51 29.58 22.83
CA ARG A 95 16.99 28.77 21.72
C ARG A 95 17.67 27.41 21.64
N TYR A 96 18.98 27.34 21.86
CA TYR A 96 19.70 26.07 21.86
C TYR A 96 19.21 25.16 23.00
N GLU A 97 19.11 25.71 24.21
CA GLU A 97 18.62 24.96 25.36
C GLU A 97 17.15 24.55 25.24
N LEU A 98 16.31 25.43 24.72
CA LEU A 98 14.90 25.12 24.41
C LEU A 98 14.81 23.93 23.45
N ARG A 99 15.61 23.90 22.37
CA ARG A 99 15.65 22.77 21.43
C ARG A 99 16.09 21.48 22.13
N LEU A 100 17.12 21.54 22.96
CA LEU A 100 17.63 20.37 23.67
C LEU A 100 16.60 19.77 24.64
N LEU A 101 15.90 20.62 25.40
CA LEU A 101 14.81 20.18 26.29
C LEU A 101 13.62 19.64 25.49
N ARG A 102 13.28 20.26 24.35
CA ARG A 102 12.23 19.77 23.47
C ARG A 102 12.57 18.39 22.90
N ASP A 103 13.82 18.16 22.51
CA ASP A 103 14.31 16.85 22.08
C ASP A 103 14.23 15.82 23.21
N ALA A 104 14.56 16.20 24.45
CA ALA A 104 14.46 15.31 25.60
C ALA A 104 13.00 14.88 25.86
N PHE A 105 12.04 15.82 25.82
CA PHE A 105 10.61 15.48 25.94
C PHE A 105 10.08 14.66 24.77
N ARG A 106 10.56 14.86 23.54
CA ARG A 106 10.20 14.01 22.39
C ARG A 106 10.78 12.60 22.54
N ALA A 107 12.01 12.49 23.06
CA ALA A 107 12.66 11.22 23.36
C ALA A 107 11.88 10.42 24.42
N LEU A 108 11.40 11.07 25.49
CA LEU A 108 10.59 10.41 26.54
C LEU A 108 9.28 9.79 26.04
N ASP A 109 8.74 10.32 24.96
CA ASP A 109 7.50 9.82 24.35
C ASP A 109 7.75 8.86 23.20
N GLY A 110 9.02 8.60 22.85
CA GLY A 110 9.38 7.78 21.71
C GLY A 110 8.95 8.38 20.36
N THR A 111 8.66 9.69 20.31
CA THR A 111 8.18 10.40 19.11
C THR A 111 9.24 11.28 18.45
N ALA A 112 10.46 11.29 19.00
CA ALA A 112 11.57 12.03 18.42
C ALA A 112 11.93 11.49 17.03
N ASP A 113 12.04 12.37 16.05
CA ASP A 113 12.77 12.07 14.82
C ASP A 113 14.27 12.06 15.14
N PRO A 114 14.97 10.92 15.01
CA PRO A 114 16.39 10.86 15.30
C PRO A 114 17.24 11.79 14.43
N ASP A 115 16.82 12.08 13.20
CA ASP A 115 17.62 12.90 12.28
C ASP A 115 17.56 14.39 12.63
N ASP A 116 16.47 14.83 13.27
CA ASP A 116 16.30 16.20 13.74
C ASP A 116 16.84 16.42 15.17
N SER A 117 17.11 15.36 15.92
CA SER A 117 17.51 15.46 17.33
C SER A 117 18.98 15.86 17.52
N GLN A 118 19.20 16.87 18.37
CA GLN A 118 20.53 17.33 18.77
C GLN A 118 21.34 16.25 19.50
N PHE A 119 20.68 15.37 20.26
CA PHE A 119 21.36 14.25 20.94
C PHE A 119 21.94 13.22 19.95
N VAL A 120 21.39 13.12 18.74
CA VAL A 120 21.85 12.18 17.71
C VAL A 120 22.85 12.83 16.78
N ARG A 121 22.59 14.07 16.37
CA ARG A 121 23.46 14.85 15.46
C ARG A 121 24.83 15.14 16.08
N ALA A 122 24.87 15.43 17.38
CA ALA A 122 26.12 15.62 18.11
C ALA A 122 26.70 14.26 18.55
N GLN A 123 28.00 14.05 18.34
CA GLN A 123 28.70 12.88 18.89
C GLN A 123 28.96 13.06 20.39
N PRO A 124 28.53 12.11 21.24
CA PRO A 124 28.79 12.20 22.67
C PRO A 124 30.25 11.88 22.98
N SER A 125 30.86 12.69 23.86
CA SER A 125 32.15 12.31 24.45
C SER A 125 31.96 11.17 25.46
N PRO A 126 32.98 10.35 25.75
CA PRO A 126 32.87 9.30 26.77
C PRO A 126 32.49 9.83 28.17
N ALA A 127 32.84 11.09 28.48
CA ALA A 127 32.54 11.73 29.76
C ALA A 127 31.12 12.32 29.84
N ALA A 128 30.42 12.50 28.71
CA ALA A 128 29.10 13.11 28.64
C ALA A 128 27.98 12.09 28.89
N ALA A 129 27.90 11.55 30.11
CA ALA A 129 27.00 10.44 30.45
C ALA A 129 25.51 10.74 30.16
N ASP A 130 25.03 11.97 30.41
CA ASP A 130 23.65 12.37 30.09
C ASP A 130 23.37 12.39 28.59
N HIS A 131 24.35 12.81 27.77
CA HIS A 131 24.20 12.78 26.32
C HIS A 131 24.04 11.34 25.82
N HIS A 132 24.77 10.37 26.40
CA HIS A 132 24.56 8.95 26.09
C HIS A 132 23.15 8.47 26.45
N VAL A 133 22.60 8.87 27.61
CA VAL A 133 21.22 8.51 28.01
C VAL A 133 20.21 9.02 26.99
N TRP A 134 20.22 10.32 26.71
CA TRP A 134 19.24 10.95 25.82
C TRP A 134 19.41 10.50 24.37
N ARG A 135 20.65 10.29 23.91
CA ARG A 135 20.91 9.72 22.58
C ARG A 135 20.37 8.29 22.47
N SER A 136 20.61 7.45 23.48
CA SER A 136 20.06 6.09 23.51
C SER A 136 18.54 6.11 23.52
N ALA A 137 17.91 6.97 24.33
CA ALA A 137 16.46 7.11 24.38
C ALA A 137 15.85 7.58 23.04
N THR A 138 16.47 8.58 22.38
CA THR A 138 16.02 9.05 21.05
C THR A 138 16.14 7.97 19.99
N LEU A 139 17.23 7.19 19.99
CA LEU A 139 17.48 6.18 18.97
C LEU A 139 16.70 4.88 19.20
N ALA A 140 16.35 4.54 20.45
CA ALA A 140 15.85 3.22 20.80
C ALA A 140 14.62 2.77 19.99
N PRO A 141 13.57 3.60 19.78
CA PRO A 141 12.36 3.17 19.07
C PRO A 141 12.55 2.82 17.60
N SER A 142 13.56 3.38 16.93
CA SER A 142 13.72 3.29 15.46
C SER A 142 15.08 2.75 15.01
N ARG A 143 16.11 2.85 15.84
CA ARG A 143 17.52 2.54 15.53
C ARG A 143 18.19 1.81 16.70
N TRP A 144 17.59 0.72 17.14
CA TRP A 144 18.02 -0.04 18.33
C TRP A 144 19.52 -0.38 18.35
N THR A 145 20.09 -0.85 17.23
CA THR A 145 21.52 -1.19 17.14
C THR A 145 22.43 0.00 17.47
N ALA A 146 22.05 1.20 17.03
CA ALA A 146 22.79 2.42 17.37
C ALA A 146 22.52 2.85 18.82
N ALA A 147 21.27 2.73 19.29
CA ALA A 147 20.88 3.05 20.66
C ALA A 147 21.66 2.24 21.69
N LYS A 148 21.82 0.93 21.45
CA LYS A 148 22.46 0.01 22.40
C LYS A 148 23.98 0.17 22.52
N SER A 149 24.62 0.83 21.54
CA SER A 149 26.09 1.03 21.54
C SER A 149 26.62 1.72 22.80
N SER A 150 25.82 2.60 23.40
CA SER A 150 26.12 3.34 24.62
C SER A 150 25.31 2.87 25.84
N LEU A 151 24.59 1.76 25.74
CA LEU A 151 23.65 1.32 26.78
C LEU A 151 24.30 1.13 28.15
N PRO A 152 25.49 0.50 28.30
CA PRO A 152 26.11 0.36 29.62
C PRO A 152 26.43 1.71 30.31
N ILE A 153 26.83 2.72 29.54
CA ILE A 153 27.10 4.07 30.05
C ILE A 153 25.78 4.73 30.46
N ALA A 154 24.75 4.60 29.61
CA ALA A 154 23.42 5.15 29.87
C ALA A 154 22.79 4.54 31.13
N LEU A 155 22.77 3.21 31.26
CA LEU A 155 22.21 2.50 32.41
C LEU A 155 22.91 2.89 33.72
N LYS A 156 24.25 2.95 33.71
CA LYS A 156 25.01 3.42 34.87
C LYS A 156 24.65 4.85 35.27
N ARG A 157 24.41 5.75 34.31
CA ARG A 157 24.01 7.12 34.60
C ARG A 157 22.58 7.22 35.10
N LEU A 158 21.67 6.40 34.58
CA LEU A 158 20.28 6.35 35.03
C LEU A 158 20.14 6.03 36.52
N LEU A 159 21.10 5.33 37.15
CA LEU A 159 21.11 5.08 38.59
C LEU A 159 20.99 6.36 39.44
N THR A 160 21.47 7.49 38.93
CA THR A 160 21.45 8.80 39.61
C THR A 160 20.39 9.73 39.00
N TYR A 161 19.36 9.19 38.34
CA TYR A 161 18.22 9.99 37.88
C TYR A 161 17.09 9.88 38.90
N PRO A 162 16.21 10.89 38.98
CA PRO A 162 15.01 10.81 39.79
C PRO A 162 14.17 9.58 39.37
N ALA A 163 13.58 8.89 40.35
CA ALA A 163 12.92 7.60 40.15
C ALA A 163 11.85 7.61 39.04
N ASP A 164 11.04 8.68 38.97
CA ASP A 164 9.97 8.84 37.97
C ASP A 164 10.54 8.88 36.54
N LEU A 165 11.57 9.71 36.32
CA LEU A 165 12.24 9.85 35.04
C LEU A 165 13.03 8.59 34.67
N ARG A 166 13.74 8.02 35.63
CA ARG A 166 14.45 6.75 35.46
C ARG A 166 13.50 5.64 35.03
N GLY A 167 12.35 5.51 35.70
CA GLY A 167 11.33 4.52 35.36
C GLY A 167 10.79 4.69 33.95
N ARG A 168 10.48 5.92 33.53
CA ARG A 168 10.03 6.24 32.16
C ARG A 168 11.07 5.84 31.11
N LEU A 169 12.34 6.20 31.32
CA LEU A 169 13.43 5.91 30.38
C LEU A 169 13.75 4.42 30.31
N LEU A 170 13.81 3.71 31.44
CA LEU A 170 14.03 2.26 31.46
C LEU A 170 12.88 1.52 30.74
N THR A 171 11.65 2.00 30.90
CA THR A 171 10.49 1.45 30.20
C THR A 171 10.63 1.57 28.68
N LEU A 172 10.95 2.76 28.18
CA LEU A 172 11.15 2.98 26.74
C LEU A 172 12.29 2.11 26.17
N LEU A 173 13.39 1.98 26.91
CA LEU A 173 14.51 1.12 26.52
C LEU A 173 14.10 -0.36 26.52
N ALA A 174 13.32 -0.82 27.52
CA ALA A 174 12.86 -2.20 27.62
C ALA A 174 11.89 -2.56 26.50
N GLU A 175 10.97 -1.66 26.14
CA GLU A 175 10.06 -1.83 25.00
C GLU A 175 10.86 -1.99 23.71
N SER A 176 11.81 -1.08 23.47
CA SER A 176 12.66 -1.11 22.28
C SER A 176 13.53 -2.37 22.20
N ALA A 177 14.12 -2.80 23.32
CA ALA A 177 14.91 -4.03 23.39
C ALA A 177 14.04 -5.28 23.13
N GLY A 178 12.82 -5.31 23.67
CA GLY A 178 11.88 -6.41 23.51
C GLY A 178 11.35 -6.54 22.08
N GLU A 179 11.09 -5.42 21.40
CA GLU A 179 10.73 -5.39 19.98
C GLU A 179 11.89 -5.80 19.08
N ALA A 180 13.12 -5.37 19.41
CA ALA A 180 14.33 -5.78 18.71
C ALA A 180 14.81 -7.22 19.03
N ALA A 181 14.09 -7.93 19.91
CA ALA A 181 14.43 -9.28 20.39
C ALA A 181 15.86 -9.37 20.99
N ASP A 182 16.35 -8.30 21.60
CA ASP A 182 17.69 -8.22 22.20
C ASP A 182 17.66 -8.63 23.68
N GLY A 183 17.63 -9.95 23.93
CA GLY A 183 17.55 -10.51 25.29
C GLY A 183 18.69 -10.07 26.20
N ALA A 184 19.91 -9.93 25.67
CA ALA A 184 21.07 -9.52 26.46
C ALA A 184 20.92 -8.09 27.00
N SER A 185 20.48 -7.17 26.15
CA SER A 185 20.24 -5.78 26.55
C SER A 185 19.00 -5.65 27.44
N LEU A 186 17.92 -6.38 27.12
CA LEU A 186 16.71 -6.41 27.94
C LEU A 186 17.02 -6.92 29.36
N ASN A 187 17.87 -7.94 29.50
CA ASN A 187 18.31 -8.43 30.80
C ASN A 187 18.97 -7.33 31.65
N LEU A 188 19.89 -6.56 31.08
CA LEU A 188 20.53 -5.43 31.79
C LEU A 188 19.50 -4.38 32.22
N ILE A 189 18.54 -4.04 31.34
CA ILE A 189 17.49 -3.07 31.65
C ILE A 189 16.56 -3.59 32.76
N VAL A 190 16.17 -4.87 32.71
CA VAL A 190 15.34 -5.50 33.74
C VAL A 190 16.06 -5.51 35.09
N LEU A 191 17.36 -5.80 35.13
CA LEU A 191 18.16 -5.71 36.36
C LEU A 191 18.11 -4.31 36.97
N GLU A 192 18.19 -3.26 36.15
CA GLU A 192 18.05 -1.88 36.59
C GLU A 192 16.62 -1.55 37.06
N MET A 193 15.59 -2.06 36.38
CA MET A 193 14.20 -1.88 36.78
C MET A 193 13.88 -2.50 38.14
N ILE A 194 14.55 -3.60 38.52
CA ILE A 194 14.38 -4.23 39.84
C ILE A 194 14.80 -3.28 40.97
N THR A 195 15.76 -2.39 40.74
CA THR A 195 16.22 -1.45 41.76
C THR A 195 15.30 -0.23 41.92
N LEU A 196 14.23 -0.11 41.12
CA LEU A 196 13.21 0.92 41.30
C LEU A 196 12.19 0.41 42.31
N ASP A 197 12.31 0.84 43.57
CA ASP A 197 11.36 0.48 44.62
C ASP A 197 9.92 0.91 44.23
N GLY A 198 8.96 -0.01 44.40
CA GLY A 198 7.53 0.24 44.27
C GLY A 198 6.99 0.36 42.84
N ILE A 199 7.52 1.26 42.00
CA ILE A 199 6.81 1.74 40.78
C ILE A 199 6.65 0.64 39.70
N GLY A 200 7.68 -0.17 39.44
CA GLY A 200 7.60 -1.24 38.42
C GLY A 200 6.97 -2.54 38.92
N ALA A 201 6.91 -2.74 40.23
CA ALA A 201 6.32 -3.91 40.87
C ALA A 201 4.80 -3.77 41.07
N THR A 202 4.30 -2.55 41.28
CA THR A 202 2.88 -2.30 41.56
C THR A 202 2.00 -2.25 40.31
N ASP A 203 2.56 -1.98 39.14
CA ASP A 203 1.79 -1.87 37.88
C ASP A 203 2.02 -3.05 36.91
N GLY A 204 2.77 -4.08 37.32
CA GLY A 204 3.00 -5.29 36.52
C GLY A 204 3.96 -5.11 35.36
N ARG A 205 4.56 -3.93 35.16
CA ARG A 205 5.51 -3.66 34.09
C ARG A 205 6.78 -4.51 34.21
N LEU A 206 7.33 -4.61 35.42
CA LEU A 206 8.52 -5.44 35.67
C LEU A 206 8.24 -6.91 35.37
N ASP A 207 7.09 -7.43 35.82
CA ASP A 207 6.68 -8.81 35.51
C ASP A 207 6.47 -9.00 34.01
N PHE A 208 5.87 -8.04 33.29
CA PHE A 208 5.76 -8.13 31.84
C PHE A 208 7.13 -8.28 31.16
N PHE A 209 8.11 -7.43 31.49
CA PHE A 209 9.44 -7.51 30.87
C PHE A 209 10.25 -8.72 31.30
N ARG A 210 10.07 -9.23 32.54
CA ARG A 210 10.63 -10.52 32.95
C ARG A 210 10.04 -11.67 32.14
N GLY A 211 8.72 -11.64 31.90
CA GLY A 211 8.06 -12.60 31.03
C GLY A 211 8.60 -12.54 29.60
N ARG A 212 8.80 -11.32 29.06
CA ARG A 212 9.37 -11.09 27.74
C ARG A 212 10.81 -11.58 27.64
N LEU A 213 11.62 -11.37 28.67
CA LEU A 213 13.00 -11.84 28.74
C LEU A 213 13.07 -13.37 28.73
N ALA A 214 12.28 -14.03 29.58
CA ALA A 214 12.18 -15.49 29.61
C ALA A 214 11.70 -16.05 28.26
N GLU A 215 10.74 -15.39 27.60
CA GLU A 215 10.30 -15.77 26.24
C GLU A 215 11.46 -15.73 25.23
N LEU A 216 12.29 -14.67 25.26
CA LEU A 216 13.47 -14.53 24.39
C LEU A 216 14.56 -15.58 24.70
N HIS A 217 14.62 -16.08 25.93
CA HIS A 217 15.48 -17.19 26.33
C HIS A 217 14.87 -18.58 26.07
N ASN A 218 13.66 -18.65 25.51
CA ASN A 218 12.89 -19.88 25.30
C ASN A 218 12.49 -20.60 26.60
N GLU A 219 12.36 -19.87 27.71
CA GLU A 219 11.95 -20.36 29.03
C GLU A 219 10.42 -20.22 29.19
N THR A 220 9.65 -21.00 28.41
CA THR A 220 8.18 -20.83 28.28
C THR A 220 7.43 -20.83 29.61
N ALA A 221 7.76 -21.74 30.53
CA ALA A 221 7.06 -21.85 31.82
C ALA A 221 7.30 -20.63 32.74
N GLU A 222 8.52 -20.11 32.73
CA GLU A 222 8.88 -18.90 33.48
C GLU A 222 8.22 -17.66 32.87
N ALA A 223 8.25 -17.56 31.53
CA ALA A 223 7.57 -16.50 30.80
C ALA A 223 6.07 -16.41 31.15
N LEU A 224 5.37 -17.55 31.09
CA LEU A 224 3.95 -17.62 31.44
C LEU A 224 3.68 -17.30 32.92
N THR A 225 4.60 -17.67 33.83
CA THR A 225 4.48 -17.34 35.26
C THR A 225 4.51 -15.83 35.48
N HIS A 226 5.44 -15.14 34.83
CA HIS A 226 5.55 -13.68 34.91
C HIS A 226 4.39 -12.98 34.19
N TYR A 227 4.02 -13.43 32.99
CA TYR A 227 2.87 -12.87 32.30
C TYR A 227 1.57 -13.04 33.09
N LYS A 228 1.38 -14.16 33.80
CA LYS A 228 0.22 -14.35 34.68
C LYS A 228 0.16 -13.33 35.82
N ARG A 229 1.31 -12.96 36.41
CA ARG A 229 1.37 -11.93 37.46
C ARG A 229 1.02 -10.55 36.92
N ALA A 230 1.60 -10.17 35.78
CA ALA A 230 1.27 -8.91 35.11
C ALA A 230 -0.22 -8.85 34.69
N ALA A 231 -0.72 -9.93 34.08
CA ALA A 231 -2.09 -10.05 33.58
C ALA A 231 -3.19 -9.98 34.65
N ALA A 232 -2.83 -10.09 35.94
CA ALA A 232 -3.77 -9.91 37.05
C ALA A 232 -4.17 -8.43 37.26
N LEU A 233 -3.44 -7.49 36.65
CA LEU A 233 -3.68 -6.06 36.80
C LEU A 233 -4.46 -5.49 35.59
N PRO A 234 -5.47 -4.63 35.81
CA PRO A 234 -6.31 -4.07 34.74
C PRO A 234 -5.68 -2.81 34.12
N ASN A 235 -4.41 -2.91 33.71
CA ASN A 235 -3.66 -1.79 33.15
C ASN A 235 -2.97 -2.19 31.83
N LEU A 236 -2.25 -1.23 31.21
CA LEU A 236 -1.58 -1.43 29.92
C LEU A 236 -0.70 -2.70 29.88
N TYR A 237 0.19 -2.88 30.87
CA TYR A 237 1.12 -4.02 30.89
C TYR A 237 0.43 -5.33 31.23
N GLY A 238 -0.65 -5.30 32.02
CA GLY A 238 -1.49 -6.48 32.25
C GLY A 238 -2.16 -6.96 30.97
N HIS A 239 -2.74 -6.07 30.17
CA HIS A 239 -3.34 -6.46 28.90
C HIS A 239 -2.31 -6.87 27.84
N ARG A 240 -1.13 -6.20 27.80
CA ARG A 240 -0.01 -6.69 26.96
C ARG A 240 0.39 -8.11 27.36
N ALA A 241 0.50 -8.40 28.66
CA ALA A 241 0.81 -9.73 29.16
C ALA A 241 -0.26 -10.78 28.80
N GLN A 242 -1.55 -10.39 28.80
CA GLN A 242 -2.64 -11.28 28.37
C GLN A 242 -2.46 -11.68 26.90
N VAL A 243 -2.22 -10.72 25.99
CA VAL A 243 -1.97 -11.05 24.57
C VAL A 243 -0.77 -11.98 24.43
N ARG A 244 0.38 -11.62 25.02
CA ARG A 244 1.61 -12.42 24.91
C ARG A 244 1.45 -13.82 25.50
N SER A 245 0.73 -13.95 26.61
CA SER A 245 0.44 -15.26 27.23
C SER A 245 -0.41 -16.15 26.31
N ILE A 246 -1.40 -15.59 25.61
CA ILE A 246 -2.21 -16.33 24.63
C ILE A 246 -1.33 -16.77 23.46
N GLU A 247 -0.57 -15.85 22.87
CA GLU A 247 0.33 -16.13 21.75
C GLU A 247 1.36 -17.22 22.10
N LEU A 248 1.97 -17.14 23.28
CA LEU A 248 2.97 -18.10 23.73
C LEU A 248 2.37 -19.49 24.02
N ARG A 249 1.18 -19.55 24.63
CA ARG A 249 0.47 -20.83 24.83
C ARG A 249 0.06 -21.45 23.50
N LEU A 250 -0.35 -20.64 22.53
CA LEU A 250 -0.68 -21.12 21.19
C LEU A 250 0.56 -21.64 20.45
N ALA A 251 1.67 -20.89 20.49
CA ALA A 251 2.94 -21.30 19.87
C ALA A 251 3.54 -22.56 20.50
N SER A 252 3.34 -22.78 21.81
CA SER A 252 3.79 -23.99 22.52
C SER A 252 2.83 -25.17 22.41
N GLY A 253 1.67 -25.01 21.77
CA GLY A 253 0.63 -26.04 21.68
C GLY A 253 -0.16 -26.28 22.97
N ALA A 254 0.03 -25.44 24.00
CA ALA A 254 -0.73 -25.49 25.25
C ALA A 254 -2.13 -24.86 25.12
N LEU A 255 -2.42 -24.18 24.01
CA LEU A 255 -3.71 -23.62 23.64
C LEU A 255 -3.95 -23.88 22.14
N ASP A 256 -5.17 -24.24 21.77
CA ASP A 256 -5.58 -24.44 20.37
C ASP A 256 -6.15 -23.15 19.76
N ASP A 257 -6.29 -23.10 18.43
CA ASP A 257 -6.83 -21.90 17.76
C ASP A 257 -8.25 -21.53 18.25
N PRO A 258 -9.21 -22.47 18.47
CA PRO A 258 -10.51 -22.14 19.06
C PRO A 258 -10.41 -21.49 20.45
N GLY A 259 -9.56 -22.01 21.33
CA GLY A 259 -9.33 -21.44 22.66
C GLY A 259 -8.68 -20.05 22.58
N ALA A 260 -7.68 -19.88 21.72
CA ALA A 260 -7.04 -18.60 21.49
C ALA A 260 -8.03 -17.54 20.95
N ILE A 261 -8.89 -17.91 20.00
CA ILE A 261 -9.94 -17.04 19.48
C ILE A 261 -10.86 -16.60 20.62
N ALA A 262 -11.37 -17.53 21.44
CA ALA A 262 -12.28 -17.20 22.54
C ALA A 262 -11.66 -16.21 23.53
N GLU A 263 -10.40 -16.43 23.92
CA GLU A 263 -9.69 -15.53 24.84
C GLU A 263 -9.41 -14.14 24.22
N LEU A 264 -8.98 -14.08 22.95
CA LEU A 264 -8.70 -12.82 22.25
C LEU A 264 -9.96 -12.01 21.96
N GLU A 265 -11.08 -12.66 21.66
CA GLU A 265 -12.37 -11.99 21.49
C GLU A 265 -12.87 -11.35 22.78
N SER A 266 -12.69 -12.03 23.92
CA SER A 266 -12.99 -11.48 25.23
C SER A 266 -12.11 -10.25 25.51
N LEU A 267 -10.82 -10.33 25.19
CA LEU A 267 -9.87 -9.23 25.39
C LEU A 267 -10.24 -7.97 24.59
N ARG A 268 -10.89 -8.15 23.43
CA ARG A 268 -11.34 -7.05 22.56
C ARG A 268 -12.32 -6.09 23.25
N TYR A 269 -13.02 -6.53 24.29
CA TYR A 269 -13.93 -5.67 25.07
C TYR A 269 -13.29 -5.13 26.35
N ALA A 270 -12.15 -5.67 26.78
CA ALA A 270 -11.48 -5.29 28.02
C ALA A 270 -10.56 -4.07 27.86
N TRP A 271 -9.98 -3.86 26.69
CA TRP A 271 -9.10 -2.71 26.41
C TRP A 271 -9.32 -2.15 25.01
N ARG A 272 -9.35 -0.82 24.88
CA ARG A 272 -9.48 -0.11 23.59
C ARG A 272 -8.37 0.92 23.46
N GLY A 273 -7.75 0.97 22.28
CA GLY A 273 -6.69 1.91 21.94
C GLY A 273 -5.27 1.38 22.15
N GLY A 274 -4.33 2.03 21.46
CA GLY A 274 -2.90 1.74 21.52
C GLY A 274 -2.49 0.39 20.93
N ASP A 275 -1.27 -0.03 21.28
CA ASP A 275 -0.65 -1.24 20.72
C ASP A 275 -1.36 -2.52 21.15
N VAL A 276 -1.93 -2.54 22.37
CA VAL A 276 -2.66 -3.71 22.90
C VAL A 276 -3.81 -4.11 22.00
N GLU A 277 -4.64 -3.15 21.57
CA GLU A 277 -5.76 -3.46 20.68
C GLU A 277 -5.26 -3.93 19.32
N THR A 278 -4.20 -3.30 18.80
CA THR A 278 -3.59 -3.69 17.53
C THR A 278 -3.07 -5.13 17.59
N ASP A 279 -2.42 -5.50 18.69
CA ASP A 279 -1.87 -6.85 18.91
C ASP A 279 -2.92 -7.91 19.09
N ALA A 280 -3.91 -7.63 19.94
CA ALA A 280 -5.02 -8.56 20.15
C ALA A 280 -5.76 -8.81 18.82
N LEU A 281 -5.98 -7.76 18.01
CA LEU A 281 -6.59 -7.90 16.69
C LEU A 281 -5.68 -8.63 15.69
N ALA A 282 -4.38 -8.35 15.68
CA ALA A 282 -3.43 -9.04 14.79
C ALA A 282 -3.37 -10.54 15.11
N ALA A 283 -3.23 -10.88 16.39
CA ALA A 283 -3.25 -12.26 16.88
C ALA A 283 -4.58 -12.95 16.53
N LEU A 284 -5.71 -12.25 16.70
CA LEU A 284 -7.04 -12.78 16.39
C LEU A 284 -7.22 -13.03 14.88
N GLY A 285 -6.76 -12.11 14.02
CA GLY A 285 -6.79 -12.29 12.56
C GLY A 285 -5.95 -13.48 12.10
N ALA A 286 -4.77 -13.65 12.69
CA ALA A 286 -3.90 -14.81 12.43
C ALA A 286 -4.53 -16.13 12.92
N ALA A 287 -5.16 -16.13 14.10
CA ALA A 287 -5.87 -17.30 14.62
C ALA A 287 -7.08 -17.66 13.74
N TYR A 288 -7.86 -16.68 13.28
CA TYR A 288 -8.94 -16.92 12.34
C TYR A 288 -8.47 -17.50 11.01
N THR A 289 -7.32 -17.03 10.53
CA THR A 289 -6.69 -17.55 9.32
C THR A 289 -6.34 -19.03 9.46
N ARG A 290 -5.65 -19.42 10.56
CA ARG A 290 -5.28 -20.82 10.81
C ARG A 290 -6.49 -21.74 11.02
N ALA A 291 -7.53 -21.23 11.67
CA ALA A 291 -8.78 -21.96 11.88
C ALA A 291 -9.66 -22.06 10.61
N GLY A 292 -9.22 -21.54 9.46
CA GLY A 292 -9.98 -21.55 8.20
C GLY A 292 -11.20 -20.63 8.19
N ARG A 293 -11.33 -19.72 9.16
CA ARG A 293 -12.45 -18.76 9.26
C ARG A 293 -12.14 -17.50 8.45
N ILE A 294 -12.14 -17.65 7.12
CA ILE A 294 -11.64 -16.63 6.17
C ILE A 294 -12.40 -15.29 6.30
N ASP A 295 -13.73 -15.32 6.31
CA ASP A 295 -14.56 -14.11 6.44
C ASP A 295 -14.23 -13.32 7.71
N ALA A 296 -14.13 -14.01 8.85
CA ALA A 296 -13.79 -13.40 10.13
C ALA A 296 -12.37 -12.83 10.14
N ALA A 297 -11.41 -13.52 9.52
CA ALA A 297 -10.05 -13.01 9.37
C ALA A 297 -10.02 -11.72 8.53
N LEU A 298 -10.72 -11.69 7.39
CA LEU A 298 -10.81 -10.52 6.51
C LEU A 298 -11.52 -9.33 7.18
N ASP A 299 -12.53 -9.58 8.03
CA ASP A 299 -13.15 -8.54 8.83
C ASP A 299 -12.16 -7.91 9.82
N ILE A 300 -11.35 -8.73 10.49
CA ILE A 300 -10.32 -8.26 11.42
C ILE A 300 -9.20 -7.50 10.71
N PHE A 301 -8.69 -8.01 9.59
CA PHE A 301 -7.67 -7.30 8.80
C PHE A 301 -8.21 -5.99 8.21
N GLY A 302 -9.47 -5.98 7.77
CA GLY A 302 -10.12 -4.76 7.32
C GLY A 302 -10.25 -3.72 8.46
N LEU A 303 -10.57 -4.16 9.67
CA LEU A 303 -10.60 -3.29 10.86
C LEU A 303 -9.21 -2.73 11.20
N LEU A 304 -8.19 -3.60 11.20
CA LEU A 304 -6.79 -3.22 11.42
C LEU A 304 -6.34 -2.18 10.39
N GLY A 305 -6.63 -2.39 9.11
CA GLY A 305 -6.26 -1.46 8.05
C GLY A 305 -6.89 -0.09 8.21
N ARG A 306 -8.18 -0.03 8.56
CA ARG A 306 -8.90 1.24 8.76
C ARG A 306 -8.44 2.02 9.98
N ARG A 307 -8.05 1.34 11.06
CA ARG A 307 -7.75 2.00 12.35
C ARG A 307 -6.27 2.18 12.62
N PHE A 308 -5.44 1.25 12.15
CA PHE A 308 -4.04 1.15 12.52
C PHE A 308 -3.11 1.04 11.30
N GLY A 309 -3.62 1.11 10.07
CA GLY A 309 -2.82 0.97 8.84
C GLY A 309 -1.71 2.01 8.66
N ALA A 310 -1.76 3.15 9.35
CA ALA A 310 -0.68 4.14 9.36
C ALA A 310 0.46 3.81 10.34
N THR A 311 0.24 2.89 11.29
CA THR A 311 1.23 2.50 12.29
C THR A 311 2.15 1.41 11.75
N ALA A 312 3.40 1.35 12.22
CA ALA A 312 4.32 0.27 11.83
C ALA A 312 3.75 -1.12 12.18
N ARG A 313 3.15 -1.23 13.37
CA ARG A 313 2.57 -2.46 13.89
C ARG A 313 1.33 -2.91 13.12
N GLY A 314 0.43 -1.98 12.77
CA GLY A 314 -0.71 -2.26 11.91
C GLY A 314 -0.29 -2.68 10.50
N ARG A 315 0.75 -2.05 9.91
CA ARG A 315 1.30 -2.48 8.61
C ARG A 315 1.85 -3.90 8.66
N ALA A 316 2.57 -4.27 9.72
CA ALA A 316 3.06 -5.64 9.91
C ALA A 316 1.91 -6.65 9.95
N ALA A 317 0.82 -6.34 10.66
CA ALA A 317 -0.37 -7.20 10.71
C ALA A 317 -1.09 -7.31 9.34
N LEU A 318 -1.11 -6.23 8.54
CA LEU A 318 -1.69 -6.25 7.19
C LEU A 318 -0.88 -7.13 6.22
N THR A 319 0.42 -7.33 6.43
CA THR A 319 1.22 -8.29 5.66
C THR A 319 0.68 -9.72 5.81
N THR A 320 0.24 -10.11 7.00
CA THR A 320 -0.43 -11.41 7.22
C THR A 320 -1.76 -11.48 6.48
N GLY A 321 -2.57 -10.41 6.53
CA GLY A 321 -3.82 -10.30 5.77
C GLY A 321 -3.61 -10.37 4.25
N ARG A 322 -2.54 -9.77 3.74
CA ARG A 322 -2.12 -9.88 2.34
C ARG A 322 -1.84 -11.33 1.97
N GLY A 323 -1.08 -12.06 2.77
CA GLY A 323 -0.80 -13.48 2.55
C GLY A 323 -2.06 -14.35 2.50
N LEU A 324 -3.05 -14.07 3.36
CA LEU A 324 -4.37 -14.72 3.30
C LEU A 324 -5.08 -14.42 1.97
N LEU A 325 -5.15 -13.15 1.58
CA LEU A 325 -5.80 -12.75 0.32
C LEU A 325 -5.10 -13.30 -0.91
N ASP A 326 -3.77 -13.42 -0.90
CA ASP A 326 -3.01 -14.05 -1.98
C ASP A 326 -3.40 -15.51 -2.16
N ALA A 327 -3.56 -16.24 -1.05
CA ALA A 327 -4.03 -17.63 -1.06
C ALA A 327 -5.47 -17.74 -1.57
N VAL A 328 -6.38 -16.87 -1.10
CA VAL A 328 -7.78 -16.83 -1.54
C VAL A 328 -7.87 -16.54 -3.04
N ILE A 329 -7.24 -15.46 -3.51
CA ILE A 329 -7.26 -15.07 -4.93
C ILE A 329 -6.58 -16.14 -5.80
N GLY A 330 -5.48 -16.75 -5.32
CA GLY A 330 -4.82 -17.86 -6.03
C GLY A 330 -5.70 -19.10 -6.18
N HIS A 331 -6.46 -19.44 -5.13
CA HIS A 331 -7.45 -20.51 -5.22
C HIS A 331 -8.55 -20.19 -6.25
N LEU A 332 -9.05 -18.95 -6.26
CA LEU A 332 -10.05 -18.51 -7.25
C LEU A 332 -9.50 -18.55 -8.68
N GLU A 333 -8.23 -18.20 -8.90
CA GLU A 333 -7.59 -18.24 -10.22
C GLU A 333 -7.49 -19.65 -10.83
N THR A 334 -7.44 -20.68 -9.99
CA THR A 334 -7.31 -22.08 -10.42
C THR A 334 -8.64 -22.84 -10.43
N THR A 335 -9.67 -22.30 -9.79
CA THR A 335 -10.99 -22.93 -9.66
C THR A 335 -11.89 -22.55 -10.85
N PRO A 336 -12.35 -23.52 -11.67
CA PRO A 336 -13.29 -23.23 -12.76
C PRO A 336 -14.61 -22.66 -12.23
N GLY A 337 -15.15 -21.63 -12.88
CA GLY A 337 -16.45 -21.06 -12.51
C GLY A 337 -16.45 -20.15 -11.27
N SER A 338 -15.28 -19.78 -10.74
CA SER A 338 -15.10 -18.94 -9.53
C SER A 338 -15.47 -17.45 -9.69
N ALA A 339 -16.10 -17.08 -10.81
CA ALA A 339 -16.41 -15.69 -11.14
C ALA A 339 -17.34 -15.03 -10.12
N LEU A 340 -18.35 -15.76 -9.63
CA LEU A 340 -19.28 -15.27 -8.60
C LEU A 340 -18.60 -15.12 -7.23
N ASP A 341 -17.67 -16.01 -6.90
CA ASP A 341 -16.90 -15.92 -5.65
C ASP A 341 -15.94 -14.73 -5.69
N ALA A 342 -15.29 -14.49 -6.83
CA ALA A 342 -14.49 -13.29 -7.05
C ALA A 342 -15.33 -12.00 -6.93
N LEU A 343 -16.55 -12.00 -7.47
CA LEU A 343 -17.49 -10.88 -7.29
C LEU A 343 -17.87 -10.70 -5.81
N SER A 344 -18.16 -11.79 -5.09
CA SER A 344 -18.47 -11.74 -3.67
C SER A 344 -17.32 -11.16 -2.85
N LEU A 345 -16.09 -11.61 -3.12
CA LEU A 345 -14.87 -11.10 -2.50
C LEU A 345 -14.72 -9.59 -2.77
N GLN A 346 -14.91 -9.15 -4.01
CA GLN A 346 -14.82 -7.73 -4.36
C GLN A 346 -15.89 -6.89 -3.67
N VAL A 347 -17.14 -7.34 -3.67
CA VAL A 347 -18.27 -6.59 -3.09
C VAL A 347 -18.14 -6.48 -1.58
N ARG A 348 -17.79 -7.57 -0.89
CA ARG A 348 -17.73 -7.60 0.58
C ARG A 348 -16.41 -7.06 1.12
N TYR A 349 -15.30 -7.41 0.48
CA TYR A 349 -13.95 -7.18 1.00
C TYR A 349 -13.05 -6.35 0.08
N GLY A 350 -13.56 -5.76 -1.01
CA GLY A 350 -12.73 -4.95 -1.92
C GLY A 350 -11.97 -3.81 -1.23
N ARG A 351 -12.56 -3.20 -0.18
CA ARG A 351 -11.85 -2.22 0.65
C ARG A 351 -10.74 -2.85 1.50
N THR A 352 -10.96 -4.06 2.05
CA THR A 352 -9.92 -4.80 2.77
C THR A 352 -8.78 -5.14 1.83
N VAL A 353 -9.09 -5.65 0.63
CA VAL A 353 -8.10 -5.94 -0.42
C VAL A 353 -7.24 -4.71 -0.69
N ALA A 354 -7.85 -3.54 -0.94
CA ALA A 354 -7.11 -2.30 -1.19
C ALA A 354 -6.24 -1.84 0.01
N LEU A 355 -6.69 -2.06 1.26
CA LEU A 355 -5.91 -1.70 2.46
C LEU A 355 -4.73 -2.64 2.71
N THR A 356 -4.85 -3.90 2.29
CA THR A 356 -3.80 -4.91 2.48
C THR A 356 -2.85 -5.02 1.30
N ASP A 357 -3.24 -4.55 0.11
CA ASP A 357 -2.46 -4.71 -1.12
C ASP A 357 -1.09 -4.04 -1.05
N ASP A 358 -0.22 -4.36 -2.01
CA ASP A 358 1.00 -3.62 -2.25
C ASP A 358 0.72 -2.29 -2.98
N ASP A 359 1.74 -1.42 -3.04
CA ASP A 359 1.63 -0.12 -3.70
C ASP A 359 1.34 -0.23 -5.21
N ALA A 360 1.60 -1.40 -5.82
CA ALA A 360 1.36 -1.70 -7.23
C ALA A 360 -0.06 -2.21 -7.52
N GLY A 361 -0.88 -2.42 -6.47
CA GLY A 361 -2.24 -2.94 -6.58
C GLY A 361 -2.28 -4.37 -7.14
N THR A 362 -1.30 -5.22 -6.80
CA THR A 362 -1.16 -6.57 -7.39
C THR A 362 -2.39 -7.43 -7.16
N GLN A 363 -2.93 -7.47 -5.93
CA GLN A 363 -4.12 -8.27 -5.60
C GLN A 363 -5.36 -7.71 -6.29
N GLN A 364 -5.52 -6.39 -6.30
CA GLN A 364 -6.60 -5.71 -7.01
C GLN A 364 -6.58 -6.02 -8.52
N ARG A 365 -5.41 -6.01 -9.15
CA ARG A 365 -5.28 -6.35 -10.59
C ARG A 365 -5.56 -7.82 -10.89
N ARG A 366 -5.13 -8.74 -10.01
CA ARG A 366 -5.47 -10.17 -10.12
C ARG A 366 -6.98 -10.38 -10.01
N LEU A 367 -7.60 -9.76 -9.02
CA LEU A 367 -9.05 -9.82 -8.82
C LEU A 367 -9.81 -9.21 -10.00
N ALA A 368 -9.36 -8.08 -10.55
CA ALA A 368 -9.95 -7.47 -11.75
C ALA A 368 -9.89 -8.41 -12.96
N ARG A 369 -8.78 -9.14 -13.15
CA ARG A 369 -8.65 -10.13 -14.23
C ARG A 369 -9.63 -11.29 -14.06
N LEU A 370 -9.88 -11.76 -12.83
CA LEU A 370 -10.90 -12.77 -12.56
C LEU A 370 -12.32 -12.27 -12.90
N LEU A 371 -12.64 -11.07 -12.44
CA LEU A 371 -13.92 -10.42 -12.71
C LEU A 371 -14.15 -10.24 -14.21
N ALA A 372 -13.16 -9.73 -14.94
CA ALA A 372 -13.24 -9.55 -16.39
C ALA A 372 -13.44 -10.87 -17.14
N ARG A 373 -12.72 -11.94 -16.76
CA ARG A 373 -12.92 -13.29 -17.33
C ARG A 373 -14.32 -13.85 -17.05
N GLY A 374 -14.90 -13.47 -15.91
CA GLY A 374 -16.26 -13.83 -15.51
C GLY A 374 -17.37 -12.97 -16.14
N GLY A 375 -17.03 -11.97 -16.95
CA GLY A 375 -18.00 -11.04 -17.55
C GLY A 375 -18.39 -9.85 -16.67
N PHE A 376 -17.83 -9.73 -15.45
CA PHE A 376 -18.05 -8.59 -14.54
C PHE A 376 -17.13 -7.41 -14.90
N THR A 377 -17.25 -6.93 -16.13
CA THR A 377 -16.36 -5.92 -16.73
C THR A 377 -16.47 -4.55 -16.04
N LEU A 378 -17.65 -4.20 -15.53
CA LEU A 378 -17.86 -2.94 -14.82
C LEU A 378 -17.08 -2.91 -13.50
N GLU A 379 -17.19 -3.96 -12.69
CA GLU A 379 -16.48 -4.11 -11.43
C GLU A 379 -14.96 -4.19 -11.64
N ALA A 380 -14.52 -4.96 -12.65
CA ALA A 380 -13.12 -5.03 -13.04
C ALA A 380 -12.57 -3.65 -13.44
N ALA A 381 -13.31 -2.87 -14.25
CA ALA A 381 -12.92 -1.54 -14.67
C ALA A 381 -12.83 -0.56 -13.49
N ARG A 382 -13.79 -0.58 -12.56
CA ARG A 382 -13.74 0.24 -11.34
C ARG A 382 -12.49 -0.06 -10.52
N LEU A 383 -12.17 -1.33 -10.34
CA LEU A 383 -11.02 -1.76 -9.56
C LEU A 383 -9.70 -1.31 -10.20
N LEU A 384 -9.53 -1.51 -11.51
CA LEU A 384 -8.36 -1.06 -12.25
C LEU A 384 -8.24 0.46 -12.31
N HIS A 385 -9.36 1.18 -12.33
CA HIS A 385 -9.36 2.64 -12.28
C HIS A 385 -8.76 3.15 -10.97
N THR A 386 -9.18 2.62 -9.82
CA THR A 386 -8.61 2.98 -8.52
C THR A 386 -7.10 2.72 -8.46
N VAL A 387 -6.63 1.59 -9.00
CA VAL A 387 -5.19 1.28 -9.06
C VAL A 387 -4.45 2.26 -10.00
N ALA A 388 -5.06 2.64 -11.13
CA ALA A 388 -4.45 3.58 -12.06
C ALA A 388 -4.31 5.00 -11.48
N GLU A 389 -5.21 5.41 -10.58
CA GLU A 389 -5.14 6.71 -9.90
C GLU A 389 -3.96 6.81 -8.94
N THR A 390 -3.62 5.72 -8.24
CA THR A 390 -2.51 5.68 -7.27
C THR A 390 -1.16 5.36 -7.92
N ALA A 391 -1.15 4.59 -9.02
CA ALA A 391 0.05 4.18 -9.72
C ALA A 391 0.80 5.36 -10.39
N ARG A 392 2.11 5.20 -10.58
CA ARG A 392 2.99 6.19 -11.22
C ARG A 392 3.86 5.59 -12.31
N GLY A 393 4.36 6.44 -13.21
CA GLY A 393 5.32 6.06 -14.25
C GLY A 393 4.86 4.88 -15.12
N ALA A 394 5.74 3.88 -15.28
CA ALA A 394 5.50 2.70 -16.11
C ALA A 394 4.33 1.82 -15.61
N GLU A 395 4.13 1.73 -14.29
CA GLU A 395 3.03 0.95 -13.72
C GLU A 395 1.67 1.55 -14.08
N ARG A 396 1.53 2.88 -13.95
CA ARG A 396 0.32 3.59 -14.38
C ARG A 396 0.00 3.33 -15.85
N ALA A 397 1.02 3.34 -16.70
CA ALA A 397 0.88 3.00 -18.11
C ALA A 397 0.39 1.56 -18.33
N ALA A 398 0.96 0.59 -17.60
CA ALA A 398 0.56 -0.82 -17.70
C ALA A 398 -0.88 -1.05 -17.22
N VAL A 399 -1.26 -0.50 -16.06
CA VAL A 399 -2.62 -0.60 -15.51
C VAL A 399 -3.64 0.07 -16.43
N GLY A 400 -3.27 1.20 -17.04
CA GLY A 400 -4.12 1.86 -18.04
C GLY A 400 -4.39 1.02 -19.28
N LEU A 401 -3.42 0.22 -19.73
CA LEU A 401 -3.64 -0.73 -20.85
C LEU A 401 -4.58 -1.87 -20.45
N GLU A 402 -4.46 -2.40 -19.22
CA GLU A 402 -5.38 -3.41 -18.69
C GLU A 402 -6.81 -2.86 -18.58
N LEU A 403 -6.96 -1.65 -18.03
CA LEU A 403 -8.25 -0.97 -17.90
C LEU A 403 -8.88 -0.71 -19.28
N ALA A 404 -8.11 -0.20 -20.24
CA ALA A 404 -8.60 0.04 -21.59
C ALA A 404 -9.06 -1.26 -22.27
N ARG A 405 -8.35 -2.39 -22.05
CA ARG A 405 -8.81 -3.68 -22.58
C ARG A 405 -10.17 -4.09 -22.00
N VAL A 406 -10.33 -4.00 -20.68
CA VAL A 406 -11.60 -4.33 -20.02
C VAL A 406 -12.74 -3.44 -20.49
N LEU A 407 -12.47 -2.15 -20.74
CA LEU A 407 -13.46 -1.21 -21.28
C LEU A 407 -13.85 -1.58 -22.72
N LEU A 408 -12.90 -1.99 -23.56
CA LEU A 408 -13.17 -2.44 -24.92
C LEU A 408 -13.97 -3.75 -24.94
N ASP A 409 -13.67 -4.68 -24.03
CA ASP A 409 -14.47 -5.91 -23.86
C ASP A 409 -15.93 -5.59 -23.45
N ALA A 410 -16.16 -4.45 -22.81
CA ALA A 410 -17.49 -3.93 -22.48
C ALA A 410 -18.10 -3.04 -23.58
N GLY A 411 -17.43 -2.84 -24.72
CA GLY A 411 -17.88 -1.97 -25.81
C GLY A 411 -17.79 -0.46 -25.52
N ARG A 412 -17.00 -0.04 -24.53
CA ARG A 412 -16.87 1.36 -24.08
C ARG A 412 -15.61 2.02 -24.70
N GLY A 413 -15.61 2.19 -26.01
CA GLY A 413 -14.45 2.66 -26.79
C GLY A 413 -14.00 4.08 -26.41
N ALA A 414 -14.95 5.03 -26.30
CA ALA A 414 -14.66 6.42 -25.94
C ALA A 414 -13.95 6.53 -24.57
N GLU A 415 -14.38 5.73 -23.59
CA GLU A 415 -13.75 5.69 -22.27
C GLU A 415 -12.37 5.02 -22.30
N ALA A 416 -12.21 3.98 -23.12
CA ALA A 416 -10.91 3.36 -23.33
C ALA A 416 -9.91 4.37 -23.93
N LEU A 417 -10.31 5.18 -24.91
CA LEU A 417 -9.48 6.26 -25.45
C LEU A 417 -9.06 7.25 -24.37
N ALA A 418 -10.02 7.73 -23.57
CA ALA A 418 -9.74 8.64 -22.47
C ALA A 418 -8.73 8.03 -21.49
N VAL A 419 -8.91 6.78 -21.08
CA VAL A 419 -7.95 6.09 -20.18
C VAL A 419 -6.56 6.04 -20.81
N LEU A 420 -6.44 5.59 -22.06
CA LEU A 420 -5.15 5.47 -22.75
C LEU A 420 -4.39 6.80 -22.85
N ASP A 421 -5.11 7.91 -22.94
CA ASP A 421 -4.55 9.27 -22.94
C ASP A 421 -4.11 9.70 -21.54
N HIS A 422 -4.96 9.53 -20.52
CA HIS A 422 -4.67 9.96 -19.14
C HIS A 422 -3.62 9.10 -18.43
N THR A 423 -3.37 7.88 -18.91
CA THR A 423 -2.33 6.98 -18.37
C THR A 423 -1.07 6.92 -19.24
N ALA A 424 -0.94 7.77 -20.26
CA ALA A 424 0.20 7.74 -21.18
C ALA A 424 1.54 8.17 -20.53
N GLY A 425 1.51 8.82 -19.36
CA GLY A 425 2.68 9.44 -18.73
C GLY A 425 3.13 10.71 -19.47
N PRO A 426 3.83 11.65 -18.82
CA PRO A 426 4.38 12.81 -19.51
C PRO A 426 5.45 12.36 -20.52
N ALA A 427 5.42 12.98 -21.70
CA ALA A 427 6.25 12.62 -22.85
C ALA A 427 7.79 12.73 -22.74
N PRO A 428 8.45 13.33 -21.70
CA PRO A 428 9.91 13.40 -21.67
C PRO A 428 10.60 12.28 -20.87
N ASP A 429 9.89 11.30 -20.31
CA ASP A 429 10.53 10.04 -19.86
C ASP A 429 10.82 9.18 -21.10
N ALA A 430 11.94 9.52 -21.75
CA ALA A 430 12.37 9.12 -23.08
C ALA A 430 12.74 7.63 -23.25
N ALA A 431 11.88 6.72 -22.79
CA ALA A 431 11.77 5.35 -23.29
C ALA A 431 10.46 4.72 -22.78
N ALA A 432 9.30 5.17 -23.28
CA ALA A 432 8.13 4.30 -23.24
C ALA A 432 8.54 2.99 -23.94
N ASP A 433 8.59 1.89 -23.18
CA ASP A 433 8.92 0.57 -23.70
C ASP A 433 8.20 0.37 -25.05
N PRO A 434 8.94 0.11 -26.15
CA PRO A 434 8.34 -0.02 -27.48
C PRO A 434 7.17 -0.99 -27.53
N ARG A 435 7.16 -2.01 -26.66
CA ARG A 435 6.04 -2.95 -26.52
C ARG A 435 4.80 -2.29 -25.93
N THR A 436 4.97 -1.48 -24.89
CA THR A 436 3.90 -0.68 -24.27
C THR A 436 3.34 0.36 -25.24
N ALA A 437 4.20 1.07 -25.96
CA ALA A 437 3.77 2.03 -26.98
C ALA A 437 2.98 1.36 -28.12
N ARG A 438 3.48 0.21 -28.61
CA ARG A 438 2.81 -0.62 -29.61
C ARG A 438 1.45 -1.11 -29.10
N ARG A 439 1.39 -1.64 -27.87
CA ARG A 439 0.13 -2.12 -27.27
C ARG A 439 -0.90 -1.00 -27.14
N ARG A 440 -0.47 0.20 -26.73
CA ARG A 440 -1.32 1.39 -26.65
C ARG A 440 -1.90 1.76 -28.01
N ALA A 441 -1.09 1.79 -29.06
CA ALA A 441 -1.54 2.12 -30.40
C ALA A 441 -2.56 1.11 -30.94
N LEU A 442 -2.36 -0.18 -30.68
CA LEU A 442 -3.32 -1.23 -31.04
C LEU A 442 -4.66 -1.05 -30.32
N LEU A 443 -4.65 -0.82 -29.00
CA LEU A 443 -5.89 -0.58 -28.24
C LEU A 443 -6.59 0.72 -28.65
N ARG A 444 -5.84 1.79 -28.98
CA ARG A 444 -6.43 3.03 -29.53
C ARG A 444 -7.11 2.78 -30.87
N ALA A 445 -6.47 2.01 -31.76
CA ALA A 445 -7.07 1.67 -33.04
C ALA A 445 -8.35 0.83 -32.86
N GLU A 446 -8.34 -0.18 -31.99
CA GLU A 446 -9.53 -0.97 -31.65
C GLU A 446 -10.66 -0.10 -31.04
N ALA A 447 -10.30 0.88 -30.20
CA ALA A 447 -11.25 1.83 -29.65
C ALA A 447 -11.88 2.72 -30.73
N PHE A 448 -11.09 3.27 -31.67
CA PHE A 448 -11.63 4.02 -32.81
C PHE A 448 -12.57 3.17 -33.67
N VAL A 449 -12.25 1.89 -33.88
CA VAL A 449 -13.11 0.95 -34.60
C VAL A 449 -14.43 0.72 -33.86
N THR A 450 -14.39 0.61 -32.53
CA THR A 450 -15.57 0.48 -31.68
C THR A 450 -16.50 1.70 -31.80
N GLU A 451 -15.92 2.90 -31.88
CA GLU A 451 -16.66 4.17 -32.06
C GLU A 451 -17.04 4.48 -33.53
N GLY A 452 -16.67 3.61 -34.48
CA GLY A 452 -16.96 3.81 -35.91
C GLY A 452 -16.03 4.80 -36.63
N GLU A 453 -14.93 5.22 -36.01
CA GLU A 453 -13.94 6.16 -36.55
C GLU A 453 -12.84 5.43 -37.38
N ALA A 454 -13.24 4.75 -38.45
CA ALA A 454 -12.34 3.89 -39.23
C ALA A 454 -11.07 4.61 -39.75
N MET A 455 -11.19 5.87 -40.18
CA MET A 455 -10.04 6.65 -40.67
C MET A 455 -8.97 6.88 -39.58
N ARG A 456 -9.39 7.23 -38.35
CA ARG A 456 -8.46 7.40 -37.23
C ARG A 456 -7.80 6.09 -36.82
N ALA A 457 -8.54 4.97 -36.93
CA ALA A 457 -7.96 3.65 -36.73
C ALA A 457 -6.86 3.35 -37.74
N PHE A 458 -7.06 3.63 -39.04
CA PHE A 458 -6.02 3.44 -40.06
C PHE A 458 -4.80 4.32 -39.84
N ASP A 459 -5.00 5.59 -39.51
CA ASP A 459 -3.90 6.51 -39.19
C ASP A 459 -3.08 6.00 -38.00
N THR A 460 -3.74 5.50 -36.95
CA THR A 460 -3.08 4.95 -35.75
C THR A 460 -2.31 3.66 -36.05
N LEU A 461 -2.80 2.84 -37.00
CA LEU A 461 -2.17 1.58 -37.39
C LEU A 461 -1.02 1.74 -38.41
N ARG A 462 -0.77 2.96 -38.91
CA ARG A 462 0.28 3.21 -39.90
C ARG A 462 1.65 2.79 -39.35
N GLY A 463 2.34 1.92 -40.07
CA GLY A 463 3.64 1.37 -39.65
C GLY A 463 3.57 0.21 -38.65
N LEU A 464 2.38 -0.17 -38.15
CA LEU A 464 2.20 -1.34 -37.30
C LEU A 464 1.93 -2.60 -38.14
N THR A 465 2.80 -3.60 -37.99
CA THR A 465 2.74 -4.89 -38.68
C THR A 465 2.36 -6.02 -37.72
N GLY A 466 1.90 -7.15 -38.26
CA GLY A 466 1.55 -8.35 -37.48
C GLY A 466 0.05 -8.65 -37.46
N PRO A 467 -0.34 -9.83 -36.94
CA PRO A 467 -1.69 -10.37 -37.09
C PRO A 467 -2.75 -9.53 -36.37
N GLU A 468 -2.45 -8.99 -35.19
CA GLU A 468 -3.38 -8.13 -34.45
C GLU A 468 -3.67 -6.81 -35.18
N ALA A 469 -2.63 -6.14 -35.70
CA ALA A 469 -2.81 -4.93 -36.50
C ALA A 469 -3.58 -5.21 -37.81
N ALA A 470 -3.33 -6.35 -38.44
CA ALA A 470 -4.05 -6.77 -39.65
C ALA A 470 -5.53 -7.08 -39.36
N ARG A 471 -5.85 -7.71 -38.22
CA ARG A 471 -7.24 -7.90 -37.76
C ARG A 471 -7.98 -6.60 -37.54
N ILE A 472 -7.36 -5.63 -36.85
CA ILE A 472 -8.00 -4.34 -36.62
C ILE A 472 -8.23 -3.62 -37.96
N ARG A 473 -7.29 -3.68 -38.91
CA ARG A 473 -7.51 -3.13 -40.27
C ARG A 473 -8.67 -3.81 -40.99
N ALA A 474 -8.77 -5.13 -40.92
CA ALA A 474 -9.87 -5.88 -41.54
C ALA A 474 -11.23 -5.51 -40.91
N ASP A 475 -11.30 -5.40 -39.57
CA ASP A 475 -12.52 -4.96 -38.88
C ASP A 475 -12.87 -3.51 -39.21
N SER A 476 -11.89 -2.60 -39.30
CA SER A 476 -12.10 -1.22 -39.75
C SER A 476 -12.74 -1.16 -41.14
N LEU A 477 -12.23 -1.94 -42.10
CA LEU A 477 -12.78 -2.01 -43.47
C LEU A 477 -14.19 -2.58 -43.47
N PHE A 478 -14.41 -3.64 -42.68
CA PHE A 478 -15.71 -4.26 -42.56
C PHE A 478 -16.74 -3.27 -42.01
N ARG A 479 -16.43 -2.55 -40.93
CA ARG A 479 -17.33 -1.55 -40.35
C ARG A 479 -17.54 -0.31 -41.22
N ALA A 480 -16.55 0.06 -42.02
CA ALA A 480 -16.66 1.15 -43.00
C ALA A 480 -17.57 0.78 -44.19
N GLY A 481 -17.98 -0.48 -44.33
CA GLY A 481 -18.79 -0.96 -45.45
C GLY A 481 -17.99 -1.32 -46.71
N GLU A 482 -16.66 -1.34 -46.61
CA GLU A 482 -15.75 -1.70 -47.70
C GLU A 482 -15.62 -3.22 -47.81
N TRP A 483 -16.74 -3.90 -48.09
CA TRP A 483 -16.87 -5.36 -47.98
C TRP A 483 -15.85 -6.14 -48.81
N ALA A 484 -15.57 -5.70 -50.04
CA ALA A 484 -14.60 -6.34 -50.92
C ALA A 484 -13.17 -6.24 -50.37
N ALA A 485 -12.80 -5.08 -49.83
CA ALA A 485 -11.49 -4.85 -49.21
C ALA A 485 -11.36 -5.60 -47.87
N ALA A 486 -12.42 -5.59 -47.05
CA ALA A 486 -12.48 -6.34 -45.80
C ALA A 486 -12.30 -7.85 -46.04
N ARG A 487 -13.01 -8.41 -47.03
CA ARG A 487 -12.86 -9.82 -47.43
C ARG A 487 -11.41 -10.15 -47.78
N ALA A 488 -10.77 -9.32 -48.60
CA ALA A 488 -9.38 -9.51 -48.99
C ALA A 488 -8.45 -9.48 -47.77
N ALA A 489 -8.63 -8.50 -46.87
CA ALA A 489 -7.84 -8.38 -45.64
C ALA A 489 -8.02 -9.58 -44.70
N TYR A 490 -9.25 -10.10 -44.55
CA TYR A 490 -9.46 -11.34 -43.79
C TYR A 490 -8.87 -12.57 -44.50
N ALA A 491 -8.92 -12.65 -45.83
CA ALA A 491 -8.28 -13.74 -46.57
C ALA A 491 -6.77 -13.81 -46.32
N GLU A 492 -6.08 -12.66 -46.22
CA GLU A 492 -4.67 -12.62 -45.84
C GLU A 492 -4.42 -13.21 -44.44
N LEU A 493 -5.31 -12.93 -43.48
CA LEU A 493 -5.25 -13.51 -42.13
C LEU A 493 -5.48 -15.03 -42.15
N LEU A 494 -6.38 -15.52 -42.99
CA LEU A 494 -6.63 -16.95 -43.17
C LEU A 494 -5.43 -17.69 -43.80
N GLY A 495 -4.60 -17.00 -44.59
CA GLY A 495 -3.35 -17.52 -45.14
C GLY A 495 -2.18 -17.57 -44.16
N GLY A 496 -2.39 -17.20 -42.89
CA GLY A 496 -1.38 -17.21 -41.84
C GLY A 496 -0.93 -18.60 -41.39
N PRO A 497 0.03 -18.69 -40.45
CA PRO A 497 0.54 -19.96 -39.93
C PRO A 497 -0.55 -20.77 -39.22
N ALA A 498 -0.50 -22.11 -39.31
CA ALA A 498 -1.53 -22.98 -38.76
C ALA A 498 -1.64 -22.99 -37.21
N SER A 499 -0.64 -22.46 -36.50
CA SER A 499 -0.61 -22.42 -35.03
C SER A 499 0.20 -21.23 -34.51
N GLY A 500 -0.12 -20.78 -33.29
CA GLY A 500 0.55 -19.66 -32.63
C GLY A 500 -0.21 -18.32 -32.77
N PRO A 501 0.42 -17.19 -32.38
CA PRO A 501 -0.23 -15.87 -32.29
C PRO A 501 -0.79 -15.31 -33.61
N GLY A 502 -0.37 -15.87 -34.75
CA GLY A 502 -0.83 -15.52 -36.09
C GLY A 502 -1.82 -16.51 -36.70
N ALA A 503 -2.26 -17.52 -35.96
CA ALA A 503 -3.20 -18.50 -36.46
C ALA A 503 -4.58 -17.87 -36.70
N PRO A 504 -5.30 -18.28 -37.76
CA PRO A 504 -6.67 -17.83 -38.01
C PRO A 504 -7.59 -18.12 -36.84
N LEU A 505 -8.35 -17.12 -36.41
CA LEU A 505 -9.40 -17.28 -35.41
C LEU A 505 -10.72 -17.67 -36.09
N PRO A 506 -11.65 -18.34 -35.39
CA PRO A 506 -13.01 -18.56 -35.90
C PRO A 506 -13.71 -17.27 -36.33
N ASP A 507 -13.46 -16.17 -35.63
CA ASP A 507 -13.94 -14.83 -35.99
C ASP A 507 -13.41 -14.39 -37.36
N ASP A 508 -12.13 -14.60 -37.66
CA ASP A 508 -11.53 -14.20 -38.95
C ASP A 508 -12.24 -14.92 -40.12
N ILE A 509 -12.55 -16.21 -39.95
CA ILE A 509 -13.27 -17.03 -40.94
C ILE A 509 -14.70 -16.50 -41.11
N ALA A 510 -15.38 -16.25 -40.00
CA ALA A 510 -16.76 -15.78 -40.01
C ALA A 510 -16.87 -14.41 -40.71
N PHE A 511 -16.01 -13.46 -40.36
CA PHE A 511 -16.01 -12.14 -40.97
C PHE A 511 -15.52 -12.14 -42.42
N HIS A 512 -14.60 -13.05 -42.80
CA HIS A 512 -14.26 -13.26 -44.22
C HIS A 512 -15.49 -13.65 -45.05
N ALA A 513 -16.26 -14.64 -44.57
CA ALA A 513 -17.45 -15.12 -45.26
C ALA A 513 -18.59 -14.09 -45.27
N LEU A 514 -18.80 -13.38 -44.16
CA LEU A 514 -19.77 -12.28 -44.10
C LEU A 514 -19.40 -11.15 -45.06
N ALA A 515 -18.12 -10.79 -45.15
CA ALA A 515 -17.64 -9.77 -46.08
C ALA A 515 -17.83 -10.21 -47.54
N ALA A 516 -17.57 -11.48 -47.85
CA ALA A 516 -17.84 -12.06 -49.17
C ALA A 516 -19.31 -12.03 -49.54
N PHE A 517 -20.18 -12.46 -48.63
CA PHE A 517 -21.64 -12.41 -48.82
C PHE A 517 -22.12 -10.97 -49.06
N ARG A 518 -21.66 -10.00 -48.25
CA ARG A 518 -22.02 -8.57 -48.42
C ARG A 518 -21.46 -7.94 -49.69
N ALA A 519 -20.36 -8.48 -50.22
CA ALA A 519 -19.79 -8.07 -51.51
C ALA A 519 -20.45 -8.77 -52.72
N GLY A 520 -21.36 -9.73 -52.50
CA GLY A 520 -21.99 -10.53 -53.56
C GLY A 520 -21.07 -11.60 -54.17
N ASP A 521 -20.04 -12.04 -53.45
CA ASP A 521 -19.08 -13.06 -53.89
C ASP A 521 -19.47 -14.45 -53.35
N ASP A 522 -20.52 -15.04 -53.91
CA ASP A 522 -21.06 -16.34 -53.49
C ASP A 522 -20.04 -17.48 -53.65
N ALA A 523 -19.16 -17.37 -54.64
CA ALA A 523 -18.08 -18.35 -54.86
C ALA A 523 -17.09 -18.36 -53.70
N ALA A 524 -16.73 -17.19 -53.16
CA ALA A 524 -15.87 -17.11 -51.99
C ALA A 524 -16.55 -17.63 -50.72
N VAL A 525 -17.87 -17.44 -50.56
CA VAL A 525 -18.66 -18.02 -49.44
C VAL A 525 -18.64 -19.55 -49.51
N ALA A 526 -18.89 -20.13 -50.70
CA ALA A 526 -18.83 -21.57 -50.90
C ALA A 526 -17.42 -22.14 -50.61
N ALA A 527 -16.37 -21.48 -51.10
CA ALA A 527 -14.99 -21.89 -50.83
C ALA A 527 -14.64 -21.81 -49.34
N ALA A 528 -15.15 -20.81 -48.61
CA ALA A 528 -14.98 -20.70 -47.17
C ALA A 528 -15.71 -21.83 -46.42
N ALA A 529 -16.92 -22.19 -46.86
CA ALA A 529 -17.68 -23.32 -46.31
C ALA A 529 -16.90 -24.64 -46.45
N GLU A 530 -16.39 -24.93 -47.63
CA GLU A 530 -15.62 -26.15 -47.90
C GLU A 530 -14.32 -26.23 -47.10
N ARG A 531 -13.55 -25.14 -47.04
CA ARG A 531 -12.21 -25.13 -46.42
C ARG A 531 -12.23 -24.97 -44.91
N HIS A 532 -13.18 -24.18 -44.39
CA HIS A 532 -13.16 -23.73 -42.99
C HIS A 532 -14.41 -24.11 -42.19
N GLY A 533 -15.40 -24.78 -42.80
CA GLY A 533 -16.64 -25.18 -42.11
C GLY A 533 -16.42 -25.97 -40.81
N LYS A 534 -15.46 -26.90 -40.80
CA LYS A 534 -15.11 -27.66 -39.59
C LYS A 534 -14.52 -26.80 -38.47
N ALA A 535 -13.81 -25.72 -38.80
CA ALA A 535 -13.18 -24.84 -37.82
C ALA A 535 -14.20 -23.96 -37.06
N LEU A 536 -15.42 -23.79 -37.61
CA LEU A 536 -16.51 -23.09 -36.94
C LEU A 536 -17.37 -24.00 -36.05
N ALA A 537 -17.23 -25.32 -36.15
CA ALA A 537 -17.99 -26.27 -35.35
C ALA A 537 -17.69 -26.09 -33.85
N GLY A 538 -18.74 -26.02 -33.02
CA GLY A 538 -18.61 -25.80 -31.57
C GLY A 538 -18.26 -24.35 -31.17
N THR A 539 -18.21 -23.42 -32.12
CA THR A 539 -18.03 -21.99 -31.86
C THR A 539 -19.38 -21.23 -31.92
N ARG A 540 -19.39 -19.96 -31.53
CA ARG A 540 -20.58 -19.09 -31.68
C ARG A 540 -21.05 -18.89 -33.14
N TRP A 541 -20.20 -19.25 -34.11
CA TRP A 541 -20.45 -19.13 -35.55
C TRP A 541 -20.88 -20.45 -36.20
N ALA A 542 -21.19 -21.47 -35.40
CA ALA A 542 -21.67 -22.74 -35.93
C ALA A 542 -22.94 -22.53 -36.79
N GLY A 543 -22.94 -23.10 -38.00
CA GLY A 543 -24.02 -22.96 -38.99
C GLY A 543 -24.03 -21.64 -39.76
N LEU A 544 -23.07 -20.74 -39.54
CA LEU A 544 -22.97 -19.48 -40.29
C LEU A 544 -22.80 -19.71 -41.80
N LEU A 545 -21.83 -20.53 -42.19
CA LEU A 545 -21.49 -20.73 -43.60
C LEU A 545 -22.62 -21.41 -44.37
N ASP A 546 -23.34 -22.34 -43.73
CA ASP A 546 -24.53 -22.97 -44.29
C ASP A 546 -25.66 -21.96 -44.51
N ALA A 547 -25.80 -20.98 -43.61
CA ALA A 547 -26.80 -19.92 -43.74
C ALA A 547 -26.47 -18.91 -44.85
N LEU A 548 -25.18 -18.70 -45.15
CA LEU A 548 -24.73 -17.75 -46.18
C LEU A 548 -24.69 -18.38 -47.58
N ALA A 549 -24.71 -19.70 -47.69
CA ALA A 549 -24.69 -20.44 -48.96
C ALA A 549 -26.05 -20.37 -49.69
N VAL A 550 -26.34 -19.24 -50.32
CA VAL A 550 -27.46 -19.10 -51.29
C VAL A 550 -26.97 -19.50 -52.69
N PRO A 551 -27.75 -20.23 -53.52
CA PRO A 551 -27.32 -20.63 -54.87
C PRO A 551 -27.14 -19.41 -55.79
N PRO A 552 -26.11 -19.38 -56.66
CA PRO A 552 -25.87 -18.27 -57.58
C PRO A 552 -26.97 -18.17 -58.65
N ASP A 553 -27.36 -16.94 -58.99
CA ASP A 553 -28.23 -16.64 -60.12
C ASP A 553 -27.41 -16.64 -61.43
N PRO A 554 -27.73 -17.47 -62.44
CA PRO A 554 -27.07 -17.38 -63.73
C PRO A 554 -27.41 -16.03 -64.40
N ALA A 555 -26.39 -15.21 -64.64
CA ALA A 555 -26.49 -13.85 -65.16
C ALA A 555 -27.47 -13.73 -66.36
N GLY A 556 -28.52 -12.92 -66.18
CA GLY A 556 -29.38 -12.43 -67.28
C GLY A 556 -30.88 -12.72 -67.20
N LYS A 557 -31.43 -13.24 -66.10
CA LYS A 557 -32.89 -13.47 -65.92
C LYS A 557 -33.48 -12.62 -64.79
N PRO A 558 -34.80 -12.33 -64.81
CA PRO A 558 -35.47 -11.70 -63.67
C PRO A 558 -35.33 -12.58 -62.42
N LEU A 559 -35.13 -11.95 -61.27
CA LEU A 559 -34.94 -12.58 -59.96
C LEU A 559 -35.95 -13.73 -59.76
N SER A 560 -35.45 -14.96 -59.66
CA SER A 560 -36.30 -16.12 -59.44
C SER A 560 -36.88 -16.08 -58.02
N SER A 561 -38.09 -16.61 -57.83
CA SER A 561 -38.68 -16.74 -56.48
C SER A 561 -37.80 -17.57 -55.55
N ALA A 562 -37.01 -18.51 -56.09
CA ALA A 562 -36.05 -19.30 -55.34
C ALA A 562 -34.88 -18.45 -54.80
N THR A 563 -34.38 -17.50 -55.59
CA THR A 563 -33.32 -16.56 -55.17
C THR A 563 -33.80 -15.66 -54.04
N VAL A 564 -35.00 -15.09 -54.18
CA VAL A 564 -35.62 -14.24 -53.15
C VAL A 564 -35.88 -15.04 -51.88
N SER A 565 -36.38 -16.28 -52.01
CA SER A 565 -36.62 -17.16 -50.86
C SER A 565 -35.32 -17.56 -50.16
N GLY A 566 -34.24 -17.80 -50.92
CA GLY A 566 -32.92 -18.08 -50.37
C GLY A 566 -32.33 -16.91 -49.59
N GLN A 567 -32.43 -15.69 -50.12
CA GLN A 567 -32.00 -14.47 -49.42
C GLN A 567 -32.83 -14.20 -48.15
N LEU A 568 -34.15 -14.45 -48.18
CA LEU A 568 -35.00 -14.37 -46.99
C LEU A 568 -34.65 -15.42 -45.94
N ALA A 569 -34.39 -16.67 -46.36
CA ALA A 569 -33.97 -17.74 -45.47
C ALA A 569 -32.59 -17.45 -44.82
N ALA A 570 -31.64 -16.91 -45.57
CA ALA A 570 -30.36 -16.45 -45.04
C ALA A 570 -30.54 -15.32 -44.02
N ALA A 571 -31.42 -14.35 -44.31
CA ALA A 571 -31.75 -13.28 -43.38
C ALA A 571 -32.40 -13.80 -42.08
N ASP A 572 -33.33 -14.75 -42.16
CA ASP A 572 -33.97 -15.38 -41.01
C ASP A 572 -32.99 -16.23 -40.18
N ALA A 573 -32.08 -16.96 -40.85
CA ALA A 573 -31.04 -17.74 -40.20
C ALA A 573 -30.03 -16.85 -39.46
N LEU A 574 -29.61 -15.74 -40.08
CA LEU A 574 -28.77 -14.71 -39.45
C LEU A 574 -29.51 -14.05 -38.27
N ALA A 575 -30.79 -13.71 -38.41
CA ALA A 575 -31.60 -13.19 -37.32
C ALA A 575 -31.74 -14.20 -36.17
N GLY A 576 -31.84 -15.50 -36.47
CA GLY A 576 -31.78 -16.58 -35.50
C GLY A 576 -30.45 -16.66 -34.74
N MET A 577 -29.31 -16.52 -35.43
CA MET A 577 -27.98 -16.44 -34.80
C MET A 577 -27.84 -15.21 -33.90
N VAL A 578 -28.25 -14.04 -34.39
CA VAL A 578 -28.19 -12.79 -33.62
C VAL A 578 -29.04 -12.87 -32.36
N ARG A 579 -30.21 -13.53 -32.40
CA ARG A 579 -31.03 -13.78 -31.21
C ARG A 579 -30.31 -14.67 -30.19
N ARG A 580 -29.68 -15.77 -30.65
CA ARG A 580 -28.88 -16.65 -29.78
C ARG A 580 -27.69 -15.95 -29.14
N TRP A 581 -27.14 -14.90 -29.78
CA TRP A 581 -26.06 -14.11 -29.19
C TRP A 581 -26.53 -13.05 -28.18
N LYS A 582 -27.80 -12.65 -28.20
CA LYS A 582 -28.36 -11.65 -27.26
C LYS A 582 -28.93 -12.27 -25.98
N THR A 583 -29.23 -13.56 -25.99
CA THR A 583 -29.55 -14.32 -24.77
C THR A 583 -28.26 -14.92 -24.21
N PRO A 584 -27.93 -14.67 -22.93
CA PRO A 584 -26.72 -15.20 -22.30
C PRO A 584 -26.68 -16.72 -22.27
#